data_AF-A0A257K058-F1
#
_entry.id   AF-A0A257K058-F1
#
_cell.length_a   1.000
_cell.length_b   1.000
_cell.length_c   1.000
_cell.angle_alpha   90.00
_cell.angle_beta   90.00
_cell.angle_gamma   90.00
#
_symmetry.space_group_name_H-M   'P 1'
#
loop_
_entity.id
_entity.type
_entity.pdbx_description
1 polymer ?
#
loop_
_entity_poly.entity_id
_entity_poly.type
_entity_poly.pdbx_seq_one_letter_code
_entity_poly.pdbx_strand_id
1 'polypeptide(L)'
;MRGKIHTTRKLLCCLGLILSGLFFSYAQPTVLGTQLANGNYSAYDLADRGGVRFVRIQATSAGLSGTRSWEFARGTASNADYSTNWRPYSTVSAIALNTYINPSNTEASARYNTGFGGSKGSLPAITLSSYYTVNIGKNSTADNFMSVLSTTYNPKTLPRFPKTHPQ
;
A
#
# COMPACT_ATOMS: atom_id res chain seq x y z
N MET A 1 29.77 57.53 -31.19
CA MET A 1 28.47 56.86 -31.01
C MET A 1 28.69 55.36 -30.85
N ARG A 2 28.13 54.75 -29.79
CA ARG A 2 27.64 53.34 -29.64
C ARG A 2 28.59 52.20 -30.06
N GLY A 3 28.87 51.16 -29.27
CA GLY A 3 28.26 50.65 -28.05
C GLY A 3 28.95 49.34 -27.57
N LYS A 4 28.54 48.92 -26.38
CA LYS A 4 29.12 47.95 -25.43
C LYS A 4 29.05 46.45 -25.82
N ILE A 5 30.07 45.71 -25.33
CA ILE A 5 30.10 44.46 -24.52
C ILE A 5 29.00 43.39 -24.74
N HIS A 6 29.43 42.11 -24.83
CA HIS A 6 28.91 40.89 -24.15
C HIS A 6 29.08 39.64 -25.05
N THR A 7 29.28 38.38 -24.62
CA THR A 7 29.50 37.69 -23.34
C THR A 7 29.72 36.21 -23.70
N THR A 8 30.59 35.54 -22.95
CA THR A 8 30.79 34.07 -22.83
C THR A 8 29.80 33.16 -23.60
N ARG A 9 30.31 32.40 -24.58
CA ARG A 9 29.64 31.20 -25.09
C ARG A 9 29.72 30.08 -24.05
N LYS A 10 28.78 30.15 -23.12
CA LYS A 10 28.31 29.11 -22.21
C LYS A 10 28.13 27.79 -23.01
N LEU A 11 28.75 26.71 -22.58
CA LEU A 11 28.15 25.79 -21.61
C LEU A 11 26.78 25.25 -22.11
N LEU A 12 26.71 24.77 -23.36
CA LEU A 12 25.47 24.31 -24.00
C LEU A 12 25.56 22.87 -24.53
N CYS A 13 26.24 21.98 -23.80
CA CYS A 13 26.16 20.53 -24.05
C CYS A 13 25.83 19.71 -22.81
N CYS A 14 25.99 20.23 -21.60
CA CYS A 14 25.68 19.49 -20.37
C CYS A 14 24.24 19.69 -19.85
N LEU A 15 23.45 20.58 -20.45
CA LEU A 15 22.06 20.83 -20.02
C LEU A 15 21.01 20.00 -20.78
N GLY A 16 21.44 19.17 -21.74
CA GLY A 16 20.55 18.33 -22.56
C GLY A 16 20.36 16.89 -22.07
N LEU A 17 21.00 16.52 -20.95
CA LEU A 17 21.07 15.14 -20.47
C LEU A 17 20.54 14.97 -19.03
N ILE A 18 19.57 15.82 -18.65
CA ILE A 18 18.81 15.72 -17.38
C ILE A 18 17.30 15.64 -17.69
N LEU A 19 16.89 14.93 -18.76
CA LEU A 19 15.49 14.90 -19.22
C LEU A 19 14.92 13.53 -19.61
N SER A 20 15.35 12.43 -19.01
CA SER A 20 14.67 11.15 -19.29
C SER A 20 14.75 10.11 -18.16
N GLY A 21 14.80 10.60 -16.92
CA GLY A 21 14.41 9.82 -15.75
C GLY A 21 12.94 10.04 -15.40
N LEU A 22 12.04 10.09 -16.38
CA LEU A 22 10.61 9.92 -16.10
C LEU A 22 10.43 8.46 -15.70
N PHE A 23 10.73 8.15 -14.44
CA PHE A 23 10.23 6.95 -13.82
C PHE A 23 8.72 7.08 -13.87
N PHE A 24 8.10 6.38 -14.83
CA PHE A 24 6.70 6.02 -14.73
C PHE A 24 6.58 5.21 -13.44
N SER A 25 6.35 5.92 -12.33
CA SER A 25 5.89 5.31 -11.10
C SER A 25 4.47 4.88 -11.42
N TYR A 26 4.37 3.67 -11.97
CA TYR A 26 3.10 3.02 -12.21
C TYR A 26 2.29 3.12 -10.91
N ALA A 27 1.06 3.60 -11.05
CA ALA A 27 0.13 3.90 -9.99
C ALA A 27 -0.22 2.64 -9.17
N GLN A 28 0.64 2.21 -8.25
CA GLN A 28 0.47 1.00 -7.44
C GLN A 28 -0.30 1.29 -6.14
N PRO A 29 -0.88 0.28 -5.49
CA PRO A 29 -1.39 0.44 -4.13
C PRO A 29 -0.25 0.83 -3.20
N THR A 30 -0.33 1.99 -2.55
CA THR A 30 0.68 2.45 -1.57
C THR A 30 0.09 2.72 -0.20
N VAL A 31 -1.24 2.79 -0.09
CA VAL A 31 -1.96 3.09 1.14
C VAL A 31 -3.02 2.03 1.39
N LEU A 32 -3.15 1.60 2.65
CA LEU A 32 -4.33 0.89 3.16
C LEU A 32 -5.17 1.86 4.00
N GLY A 33 -6.41 2.11 3.60
CA GLY A 33 -7.44 2.68 4.45
C GLY A 33 -8.20 1.56 5.17
N THR A 34 -8.35 1.62 6.49
CA THR A 34 -9.00 0.54 7.24
C THR A 34 -9.51 0.97 8.62
N GLN A 35 -10.43 0.19 9.18
CA GLN A 35 -10.87 0.27 10.58
C GLN A 35 -10.25 -0.84 11.45
N LEU A 36 -9.24 -1.54 10.93
CA LEU A 36 -8.71 -2.76 11.54
C LEU A 36 -8.16 -2.54 12.95
N ALA A 37 -7.46 -1.43 13.21
CA ALA A 37 -6.78 -1.22 14.50
C ALA A 37 -7.77 -1.15 15.66
N ASN A 38 -8.77 -0.27 15.58
CA ASN A 38 -9.62 0.05 16.73
C ASN A 38 -11.10 0.29 16.39
N GLY A 39 -11.51 0.08 15.14
CA GLY A 39 -12.85 0.42 14.65
C GLY A 39 -12.96 1.83 14.05
N ASN A 40 -12.02 2.73 14.37
CA ASN A 40 -11.93 4.03 13.73
C ASN A 40 -11.17 3.92 12.41
N TYR A 41 -11.60 4.70 11.42
CA TYR A 41 -10.94 4.72 10.13
C TYR A 41 -9.57 5.38 10.22
N SER A 42 -8.55 4.75 9.67
CA SER A 42 -7.18 5.25 9.60
C SER A 42 -6.51 4.76 8.32
N ALA A 43 -5.52 5.52 7.85
CA ALA A 43 -4.72 5.15 6.69
C ALA A 43 -3.30 4.77 7.11
N TYR A 44 -2.70 3.83 6.39
CA TYR A 44 -1.36 3.33 6.65
C TYR A 44 -0.56 3.22 5.36
N ASP A 45 0.70 3.65 5.40
CA ASP A 45 1.63 3.43 4.30
C ASP A 45 1.98 1.95 4.19
N LEU A 46 1.99 1.45 2.95
CA LEU A 46 2.38 0.07 2.66
C LEU A 46 3.88 0.01 2.38
N ALA A 47 4.59 -0.82 3.15
CA ALA A 47 5.98 -1.11 2.94
C ALA A 47 6.18 -2.05 1.74
N ASP A 48 7.20 -1.77 0.93
CA ASP A 48 7.57 -2.59 -0.23
C ASP A 48 8.41 -3.81 0.19
N ARG A 49 8.05 -5.00 -0.30
CA ARG A 49 8.80 -6.27 -0.13
C ARG A 49 9.04 -6.97 -1.46
N GLY A 50 9.29 -6.19 -2.53
CA GLY A 50 9.59 -6.72 -3.85
C GLY A 50 8.30 -6.96 -4.63
N GLY A 51 7.83 -8.21 -4.72
CA GLY A 51 6.62 -8.56 -5.49
C GLY A 51 5.31 -8.14 -4.84
N VAL A 52 5.34 -7.75 -3.56
CA VAL A 52 4.16 -7.44 -2.75
C VAL A 52 4.41 -6.18 -1.93
N ARG A 53 3.32 -5.54 -1.51
CA ARG A 53 3.34 -4.50 -0.50
C ARG A 53 2.53 -4.94 0.71
N PHE A 54 2.93 -4.48 1.89
CA PHE A 54 2.30 -4.93 3.12
C PHE A 54 2.27 -3.87 4.21
N VAL A 55 1.35 -4.05 5.16
CA VAL A 55 1.38 -3.38 6.45
C VAL A 55 0.98 -4.36 7.54
N ARG A 56 1.59 -4.21 8.71
CA ARG A 56 1.23 -4.96 9.91
C ARG A 56 0.60 -4.03 10.94
N ILE A 57 -0.57 -4.40 11.43
CA ILE A 57 -1.37 -3.61 12.38
C ILE A 57 -1.74 -4.50 13.56
N GLN A 58 -1.58 -4.01 14.78
CA GLN A 58 -2.13 -4.65 15.96
C GLN A 58 -3.55 -4.14 16.22
N ALA A 59 -4.51 -5.04 16.42
CA ALA A 59 -5.84 -4.67 16.85
C ALA A 59 -5.85 -4.32 18.35
N THR A 60 -6.32 -3.12 18.68
CA THR A 60 -6.52 -2.63 20.05
C THR A 60 -7.98 -2.67 20.49
N SER A 61 -8.89 -3.09 19.62
CA SER A 61 -10.27 -3.46 19.96
C SER A 61 -10.77 -4.61 19.09
N ALA A 62 -11.77 -5.35 19.55
CA ALA A 62 -12.44 -6.41 18.79
C ALA A 62 -13.58 -5.86 17.90
N GLY A 63 -13.98 -6.61 16.88
CA GLY A 63 -15.08 -6.23 15.99
C GLY A 63 -15.77 -7.45 15.39
N LEU A 64 -17.09 -7.35 15.17
CA LEU A 64 -17.85 -8.40 14.50
C LEU A 64 -17.51 -8.46 13.00
N SER A 65 -17.73 -9.61 12.38
CA SER A 65 -17.56 -9.77 10.94
C SER A 65 -18.39 -8.73 10.16
N GLY A 66 -17.81 -8.14 9.11
CA GLY A 66 -18.48 -7.15 8.27
C GLY A 66 -18.45 -5.71 8.80
N THR A 67 -18.11 -5.50 10.08
CA THR A 67 -18.18 -4.16 10.71
C THR A 67 -16.95 -3.28 10.46
N ARG A 68 -15.83 -3.88 10.08
CA ARG A 68 -14.58 -3.16 9.78
C ARG A 68 -14.30 -3.27 8.30
N SER A 69 -13.73 -2.21 7.76
CA SER A 69 -13.47 -2.10 6.32
C SER A 69 -11.99 -2.13 5.98
N TRP A 70 -11.71 -2.41 4.71
CA TRP A 70 -10.42 -2.24 4.05
C TRP A 70 -10.63 -1.62 2.66
N GLU A 71 -9.63 -0.87 2.21
CA GLU A 71 -9.55 -0.31 0.87
C GLU A 71 -8.10 0.08 0.58
N PHE A 72 -7.69 -0.02 -0.68
CA PHE A 72 -6.35 0.37 -1.08
C PHE A 72 -6.36 1.55 -2.04
N ALA A 73 -5.37 2.41 -1.90
CA ALA A 73 -5.23 3.63 -2.67
C ALA A 73 -3.76 3.96 -2.94
N ARG A 74 -3.55 5.08 -3.62
CA ARG A 74 -2.22 5.64 -3.87
C ARG A 74 -1.90 6.76 -2.89
N GLY A 75 -0.71 7.34 -3.02
CA GLY A 75 -0.24 8.47 -2.22
C GLY A 75 0.42 7.99 -0.93
N THR A 76 0.17 8.73 0.15
CA THR A 76 0.67 8.44 1.50
C THR A 76 -0.49 8.32 2.47
N ALA A 77 -0.26 7.75 3.65
CA ALA A 77 -1.27 7.69 4.70
C ALA A 77 -1.87 9.07 5.05
N SER A 78 -1.07 10.13 4.99
CA SER A 78 -1.49 11.51 5.23
C SER A 78 -2.25 12.17 4.06
N ASN A 79 -2.08 11.65 2.85
CA ASN A 79 -2.67 12.20 1.63
C ASN A 79 -3.02 11.07 0.65
N ALA A 80 -3.98 10.25 1.05
CA ALA A 80 -4.41 9.10 0.29
C ALA A 80 -5.22 9.54 -0.94
N ASP A 81 -4.82 9.10 -2.13
CA ASP A 81 -5.48 9.42 -3.38
C ASP A 81 -6.27 8.21 -3.90
N TYR A 82 -7.59 8.32 -3.82
CA TYR A 82 -8.55 7.31 -4.24
C TYR A 82 -9.05 7.47 -5.68
N SER A 83 -8.53 8.43 -6.45
CA SER A 83 -8.83 8.54 -7.89
C SER A 83 -8.35 7.32 -8.69
N THR A 84 -7.43 6.53 -8.12
CA THR A 84 -7.15 5.15 -8.51
C THR A 84 -7.10 4.33 -7.23
N ASN A 85 -7.93 3.31 -7.15
CA ASN A 85 -8.07 2.51 -5.93
C ASN A 85 -8.30 1.04 -6.24
N TRP A 86 -8.07 0.19 -5.24
CA TRP A 86 -8.37 -1.23 -5.30
C TRP A 86 -9.38 -1.59 -4.22
N ARG A 87 -10.61 -1.78 -4.68
CA ARG A 87 -11.81 -1.99 -3.88
C ARG A 87 -12.74 -2.93 -4.65
N PRO A 88 -13.57 -3.75 -3.96
CA PRO A 88 -14.68 -4.44 -4.59
C PRO A 88 -15.56 -3.50 -5.41
N TYR A 89 -16.16 -3.98 -6.51
CA TYR A 89 -17.03 -3.13 -7.33
C TYR A 89 -18.36 -2.79 -6.64
N SER A 90 -18.80 -3.62 -5.69
CA SER A 90 -20.03 -3.46 -4.92
C SER A 90 -19.80 -3.83 -3.46
N THR A 91 -20.80 -3.59 -2.61
CA THR A 91 -20.81 -4.12 -1.25
C THR A 91 -20.81 -5.64 -1.29
N VAL A 92 -19.97 -6.25 -0.45
CA VAL A 92 -19.66 -7.68 -0.46
C VAL A 92 -19.56 -8.21 0.96
N SER A 93 -19.59 -9.53 1.09
CA SER A 93 -19.32 -10.21 2.36
C SER A 93 -17.88 -10.00 2.83
N ALA A 94 -17.64 -10.30 4.10
CA ALA A 94 -16.30 -10.23 4.68
C ALA A 94 -15.35 -11.25 4.03
N ILE A 95 -14.11 -10.82 3.78
CA ILE A 95 -13.05 -11.71 3.30
C ILE A 95 -12.65 -12.74 4.36
N ALA A 96 -12.08 -13.87 3.93
CA ALA A 96 -11.46 -14.84 4.83
C ALA A 96 -10.04 -14.38 5.26
N LEU A 97 -9.65 -14.69 6.50
CA LEU A 97 -8.27 -14.53 6.96
C LEU A 97 -7.41 -15.71 6.48
N ASN A 98 -6.09 -15.53 6.50
CA ASN A 98 -5.09 -16.58 6.29
C ASN A 98 -5.22 -17.33 4.97
N THR A 99 -5.80 -16.68 3.96
CA THR A 99 -6.02 -17.24 2.63
C THR A 99 -5.59 -16.24 1.56
N TYR A 100 -5.21 -16.79 0.41
CA TYR A 100 -4.98 -16.00 -0.81
C TYR A 100 -6.33 -15.63 -1.42
N ILE A 101 -6.57 -14.34 -1.62
CA ILE A 101 -7.77 -13.83 -2.28
C ILE A 101 -7.41 -13.53 -3.73
N ASN A 102 -7.93 -14.36 -4.63
CA ASN A 102 -7.69 -14.23 -6.05
C ASN A 102 -8.50 -13.03 -6.61
N PRO A 103 -7.85 -12.08 -7.31
CA PRO A 103 -8.54 -10.93 -7.87
C PRO A 103 -9.69 -11.29 -8.82
N SER A 104 -9.64 -12.41 -9.53
CA SER A 104 -10.62 -12.73 -10.59
C SER A 104 -11.83 -13.55 -10.12
N ASN A 105 -11.76 -14.18 -8.94
CA ASN A 105 -12.72 -15.22 -8.55
C ASN A 105 -13.53 -14.86 -7.29
N THR A 106 -13.24 -13.75 -6.64
CA THR A 106 -13.87 -13.36 -5.38
C THR A 106 -14.45 -11.97 -5.52
N GLU A 107 -15.74 -11.82 -5.20
CA GLU A 107 -16.39 -10.50 -5.22
C GLU A 107 -15.69 -9.53 -4.26
N ALA A 108 -15.29 -10.01 -3.08
CA ALA A 108 -14.55 -9.26 -2.08
C ALA A 108 -13.03 -9.17 -2.34
N SER A 109 -12.62 -8.88 -3.57
CA SER A 109 -11.22 -8.78 -3.97
C SER A 109 -10.76 -7.35 -4.26
N ALA A 110 -9.44 -7.13 -4.30
CA ALA A 110 -8.83 -5.83 -4.57
C ALA A 110 -8.87 -5.52 -6.08
N ARG A 111 -10.08 -5.19 -6.57
CA ARG A 111 -10.35 -4.89 -7.98
C ARG A 111 -9.94 -3.47 -8.34
N TYR A 112 -9.32 -3.29 -9.50
CA TYR A 112 -8.87 -1.97 -9.97
C TYR A 112 -10.06 -1.10 -10.36
N ASN A 113 -10.07 0.14 -9.86
CA ASN A 113 -11.05 1.16 -10.18
C ASN A 113 -10.35 2.44 -10.64
N THR A 114 -10.89 3.04 -11.70
CA THR A 114 -10.62 4.43 -12.07
C THR A 114 -11.70 5.34 -11.51
N GLY A 115 -11.30 6.49 -10.96
CA GLY A 115 -12.19 7.36 -10.20
C GLY A 115 -12.43 6.82 -8.78
N PHE A 116 -13.19 7.56 -7.97
CA PHE A 116 -13.46 7.25 -6.57
C PHE A 116 -14.47 6.07 -6.38
N GLY A 117 -14.62 5.20 -7.38
CA GLY A 117 -15.60 4.13 -7.43
C GLY A 117 -15.32 2.94 -6.50
N GLY A 118 -16.14 1.90 -6.66
CA GLY A 118 -16.14 0.71 -5.82
C GLY A 118 -16.75 0.93 -4.44
N SER A 119 -16.80 -0.13 -3.64
CA SER A 119 -17.21 -0.11 -2.25
C SER A 119 -16.07 -0.59 -1.36
N LYS A 120 -15.98 -0.08 -0.14
CA LYS A 120 -14.97 -0.59 0.80
C LYS A 120 -15.22 -2.08 1.04
N GLY A 121 -14.16 -2.87 1.05
CA GLY A 121 -14.29 -4.29 1.36
C GLY A 121 -14.48 -4.50 2.85
N SER A 122 -15.15 -5.59 3.21
CA SER A 122 -15.41 -5.95 4.61
C SER A 122 -14.34 -6.90 5.15
N LEU A 123 -13.92 -6.67 6.39
CA LEU A 123 -13.05 -7.56 7.16
C LEU A 123 -13.91 -8.57 7.94
N PRO A 124 -13.36 -9.77 8.21
CA PRO A 124 -13.98 -10.74 9.12
C PRO A 124 -13.90 -10.25 10.57
N ALA A 125 -14.36 -11.08 11.50
CA ALA A 125 -14.28 -10.74 12.92
C ALA A 125 -12.82 -10.44 13.32
N ILE A 126 -12.62 -9.32 14.02
CA ILE A 126 -11.32 -8.89 14.51
C ILE A 126 -11.20 -9.23 15.98
N THR A 127 -10.11 -9.90 16.34
CA THR A 127 -9.77 -10.33 17.68
C THR A 127 -8.85 -9.29 18.31
N LEU A 128 -9.21 -8.84 19.52
CA LEU A 128 -8.39 -7.94 20.32
C LEU A 128 -6.97 -8.49 20.51
N SER A 129 -5.98 -7.60 20.47
CA SER A 129 -4.55 -7.88 20.66
C SER A 129 -3.89 -8.77 19.59
N SER A 130 -4.63 -9.19 18.57
CA SER A 130 -4.07 -9.91 17.42
C SER A 130 -3.37 -8.96 16.45
N TYR A 131 -2.35 -9.46 15.76
CA TYR A 131 -1.66 -8.78 14.69
C TYR A 131 -2.19 -9.25 13.36
N TYR A 132 -2.42 -8.29 12.46
CA TYR A 132 -2.88 -8.54 11.12
C TYR A 132 -1.86 -8.01 10.13
N THR A 133 -1.42 -8.85 9.21
CA THR A 133 -0.57 -8.49 8.08
C THR A 133 -1.42 -8.47 6.83
N VAL A 134 -1.66 -7.28 6.31
CA VAL A 134 -2.41 -7.08 5.06
C VAL A 134 -1.40 -7.04 3.93
N ASN A 135 -1.49 -7.96 2.99
CA ASN A 135 -0.64 -8.03 1.80
C ASN A 135 -1.48 -7.70 0.56
N ILE A 136 -0.87 -7.01 -0.39
CA ILE A 136 -1.44 -6.73 -1.70
C ILE A 136 -0.37 -6.83 -2.79
N GLY A 137 -0.79 -7.24 -3.99
CA GLY A 137 0.02 -7.13 -5.20
C GLY A 137 0.39 -5.69 -5.57
N LYS A 138 1.17 -5.54 -6.64
CA LYS A 138 1.70 -4.26 -7.12
C LYS A 138 1.29 -3.95 -8.55
N ASN A 139 0.17 -4.49 -9.03
CA ASN A 139 -0.39 -4.11 -10.32
C ASN A 139 -0.98 -2.70 -10.22
N SER A 140 -0.63 -1.84 -11.18
CA SER A 140 -1.03 -0.44 -11.18
C SER A 140 -2.26 -0.11 -12.00
N THR A 141 -2.62 -1.00 -12.92
CA THR A 141 -3.66 -0.81 -13.94
C THR A 141 -4.55 -2.03 -14.07
N ALA A 142 -4.45 -2.94 -13.09
CA ALA A 142 -5.17 -4.19 -13.06
C ALA A 142 -5.43 -4.57 -11.60
N ASP A 143 -6.31 -5.55 -11.44
CA ASP A 143 -6.66 -6.10 -10.13
C ASP A 143 -5.42 -6.66 -9.43
N ASN A 144 -5.47 -6.64 -8.11
CA ASN A 144 -4.44 -7.20 -7.27
C ASN A 144 -4.96 -8.38 -6.47
N PHE A 145 -4.12 -9.39 -6.32
CA PHE A 145 -4.34 -10.32 -5.23
C PHE A 145 -4.18 -9.61 -3.90
N MET A 146 -4.80 -10.17 -2.87
CA MET A 146 -4.59 -9.73 -1.50
C MET A 146 -4.65 -10.91 -0.54
N SER A 147 -4.17 -10.69 0.68
CA SER A 147 -4.40 -11.59 1.80
C SER A 147 -4.37 -10.79 3.10
N VAL A 148 -5.09 -11.28 4.11
CA VAL A 148 -4.98 -10.76 5.48
C VAL A 148 -4.61 -11.92 6.39
N LEU A 149 -3.36 -11.92 6.85
CA LEU A 149 -2.86 -12.92 7.76
C LEU A 149 -3.07 -12.46 9.20
N SER A 150 -3.59 -13.30 10.08
CA SER A 150 -3.73 -13.00 11.50
C SER A 150 -2.85 -13.89 12.37
N THR A 151 -2.31 -13.31 13.43
CA THR A 151 -1.55 -14.06 14.44
C THR A 151 -1.63 -13.36 15.79
N THR A 152 -1.63 -14.12 16.87
CA THR A 152 -1.45 -13.58 18.22
C THR A 152 0.02 -13.37 18.57
N TYR A 153 0.94 -13.87 17.74
CA TYR A 153 2.37 -13.80 18.00
C TYR A 153 2.97 -12.43 17.63
N ASN A 154 3.64 -11.80 18.59
CA ASN A 154 4.48 -10.63 18.36
C ASN A 154 5.96 -11.06 18.20
N PRO A 155 6.56 -11.00 17.00
CA PRO A 155 7.97 -11.30 16.82
C PRO A 155 8.82 -10.34 17.64
N LYS A 156 9.67 -10.89 18.51
CA LYS A 156 10.72 -10.11 19.17
C LYS A 156 11.92 -10.02 18.23
N THR A 157 12.52 -8.84 18.13
CA THR A 157 13.79 -8.66 17.42
C THR A 157 14.83 -9.59 18.04
N LEU A 158 15.48 -10.42 17.21
CA LEU A 158 16.65 -11.17 17.65
C LEU A 158 17.85 -10.23 17.73
N PRO A 159 18.61 -10.25 18.82
CA PRO A 159 19.88 -9.54 18.88
C PRO A 159 20.77 -9.99 17.72
N ARG A 160 21.40 -9.05 17.03
CA ARG A 160 22.45 -9.37 16.07
C ARG A 160 23.63 -9.92 16.86
N PHE A 161 23.99 -11.18 16.67
CA PHE A 161 25.24 -11.69 17.22
C PHE A 161 26.41 -11.00 16.50
N PRO A 162 27.36 -10.39 17.23
CA PRO A 162 28.58 -9.89 16.62
C PRO A 162 29.33 -11.04 15.96
N LYS A 163 29.89 -10.80 14.78
CA LYS A 163 30.76 -11.74 14.09
C LYS A 163 32.04 -11.84 14.93
N THR A 164 32.17 -12.87 15.75
CA THR A 164 33.45 -13.16 16.40
C THR A 164 34.37 -13.73 15.33
N HIS A 165 35.33 -12.94 14.88
CA HIS A 165 36.47 -13.47 14.13
C HIS A 165 37.39 -14.16 15.16
N PRO A 166 37.66 -15.47 15.04
CA PRO A 166 38.78 -16.07 15.78
C PRO A 166 40.08 -15.42 15.27
N GLN A 167 40.92 -14.97 16.20
CA GLN A 167 42.29 -14.53 15.92
C GLN A 167 43.20 -15.73 15.67
#